data_AF-A0A8S0VT17-F1
#
_entry.id   AF-A0A8S0VT17-F1
#
_cell.length_a   1.000
_cell.length_b   1.000
_cell.length_c   1.000
_cell.angle_alpha   90.00
_cell.angle_beta   90.00
_cell.angle_gamma   90.00
#
_symmetry.space_group_name_H-M   'P 1'
#
loop_
_entity.id
_entity.type
_entity.pdbx_description
1 polymer ?
#
loop_
_entity_poly.entity_id
_entity_poly.type
_entity_poly.pdbx_seq_one_letter_code
_entity_poly.pdbx_strand_id
1 'polypeptide(L)'
;MQMKTRRKELMEKASKIKSLDNSPVNERQLLVLRMIYDEITMYPCEAWMVLVAIIIHRAYKQVKNWFSNERQKNKPMKDTINTVPCETEEGDKVRMRNTALSVCQEWSDSFFEEVAMIYNYRVQRNSHFREEVIRRPPTISDLHA
;
A
#
# COMPACT_ATOMS: atom_id res chain seq x y z
N MET A 1 17.11 -8.00 -19.62
CA MET A 1 17.85 -8.84 -18.64
C MET A 1 17.94 -8.18 -17.27
N GLN A 2 18.26 -6.88 -17.18
CA GLN A 2 18.43 -6.13 -15.92
C GLN A 2 17.16 -6.09 -15.03
N MET A 3 15.96 -5.93 -15.59
CA MET A 3 14.72 -5.88 -14.78
C MET A 3 14.42 -7.18 -14.02
N LYS A 4 14.70 -8.34 -14.64
CA LYS A 4 14.56 -9.66 -13.98
C LYS A 4 15.51 -9.80 -12.79
N THR A 5 16.71 -9.23 -12.90
CA THR A 5 17.69 -9.20 -11.82
C THR A 5 17.21 -8.34 -10.65
N ARG A 6 16.76 -7.10 -10.90
CA ARG A 6 16.22 -6.21 -9.86
C ARG A 6 15.05 -6.85 -9.09
N ARG A 7 14.08 -7.43 -9.80
CA ARG A 7 12.92 -8.10 -9.16
C ARG A 7 13.36 -9.25 -8.25
N LYS A 8 14.35 -10.04 -8.68
CA LYS A 8 14.91 -11.11 -7.86
C LYS A 8 15.59 -10.58 -6.59
N GLU A 9 16.40 -9.54 -6.70
CA GLU A 9 17.06 -8.90 -5.56
C GLU A 9 16.06 -8.32 -4.56
N LEU A 10 15.00 -7.67 -5.04
CA LEU A 10 13.93 -7.14 -4.19
C LEU A 10 13.17 -8.28 -3.49
N MET A 11 12.86 -9.36 -4.19
CA MET A 11 12.24 -10.54 -3.58
C MET A 11 13.16 -11.15 -2.50
N GLU A 12 14.47 -11.24 -2.74
CA GLU A 12 15.43 -11.70 -1.75
C GLU A 12 15.51 -10.76 -0.54
N LYS A 13 15.45 -9.45 -0.75
CA LYS A 13 15.38 -8.47 0.33
C LYS A 13 14.10 -8.63 1.15
N ALA A 14 12.95 -8.81 0.50
CA ALA A 14 11.67 -9.00 1.16
C ALA A 14 11.59 -10.32 1.94
N SER A 15 12.20 -11.40 1.44
CA SER A 15 12.20 -12.71 2.10
C SER A 15 13.00 -12.70 3.42
N LYS A 16 13.97 -11.79 3.55
CA LYS A 16 14.76 -11.59 4.78
C LYS A 16 13.97 -10.87 5.88
N ILE A 17 12.84 -10.23 5.57
CA ILE A 17 12.01 -9.54 6.56
C ILE A 17 11.27 -10.60 7.40
N LYS A 18 11.75 -10.81 8.62
CA LYS A 18 11.12 -11.71 9.59
C LYS A 18 10.11 -10.94 10.42
N SER A 19 8.90 -11.47 10.50
CA SER A 19 7.86 -11.06 11.44
C SER A 19 7.42 -12.27 12.23
N LEU A 20 6.96 -12.10 13.47
CA LEU A 20 6.28 -13.18 14.18
C LEU A 20 5.13 -13.71 13.33
N ASP A 21 5.14 -15.02 13.08
CA ASP A 21 4.04 -15.70 12.41
C ASP A 21 2.76 -15.40 13.19
N ASN A 22 1.73 -14.92 12.50
CA ASN A 22 0.43 -14.48 13.04
C ASN A 22 0.37 -13.13 13.77
N SER A 23 1.46 -12.36 13.85
CA SER A 23 1.33 -10.96 14.27
C SER A 23 0.44 -10.21 13.27
N PRO A 24 -0.55 -9.42 13.70
CA PRO A 24 -1.29 -8.55 12.80
C PRO A 24 -0.40 -7.41 12.28
N VAL A 25 -0.76 -6.86 11.12
CA VAL A 25 -0.20 -5.57 10.70
C VAL A 25 -0.58 -4.50 11.71
N ASN A 26 0.35 -3.62 12.07
CA ASN A 26 0.03 -2.52 12.99
C ASN A 26 -0.84 -1.46 12.29
N GLU A 27 -1.38 -0.50 13.04
CA GLU A 27 -2.27 0.52 12.50
C GLU A 27 -1.65 1.33 11.35
N ARG A 28 -0.38 1.72 11.47
CA ARG A 28 0.33 2.45 10.39
C ARG A 28 0.46 1.61 9.12
N GLN A 29 0.90 0.37 9.26
CA GLN A 29 1.02 -0.60 8.16
C GLN A 29 -0.34 -0.83 7.50
N LEU A 30 -1.39 -0.97 8.31
CA LEU A 30 -2.76 -1.14 7.84
C LEU A 30 -3.24 0.06 7.02
N LEU A 31 -2.96 1.29 7.45
CA LEU A 31 -3.33 2.50 6.72
C LEU A 31 -2.67 2.55 5.33
N VAL A 32 -1.38 2.23 5.22
CA VAL A 32 -0.70 2.19 3.92
C VAL A 32 -1.32 1.11 3.01
N LEU A 33 -1.57 -0.09 3.55
CA LEU A 33 -2.23 -1.17 2.81
C LEU A 33 -3.63 -0.77 2.31
N ARG A 34 -4.39 -0.04 3.14
CA ARG A 34 -5.70 0.51 2.77
C ARG A 34 -5.61 1.53 1.64
N MET A 35 -4.71 2.50 1.74
CA MET A 35 -4.52 3.50 0.69
C MET A 35 -4.22 2.84 -0.66
N ILE A 36 -3.35 1.83 -0.69
CA ILE A 36 -3.06 1.09 -1.92
C ILE A 36 -4.30 0.33 -2.42
N TYR A 37 -5.01 -0.37 -1.54
CA TYR A 37 -6.19 -1.17 -1.89
C TYR A 37 -7.37 -0.32 -2.43
N ASP A 38 -7.61 0.82 -1.79
CA ASP A 38 -8.75 1.69 -2.07
C ASP A 38 -8.46 2.62 -3.25
N GLU A 39 -7.24 3.18 -3.34
CA GLU A 39 -6.92 4.22 -4.31
C GLU A 39 -6.22 3.69 -5.57
N ILE A 40 -5.42 2.62 -5.46
CA ILE A 40 -4.58 2.11 -6.56
C ILE A 40 -5.12 0.81 -7.12
N THR A 41 -5.03 -0.28 -6.36
CA THR A 41 -5.42 -1.62 -6.81
C THR A 41 -5.70 -2.57 -5.65
N MET A 42 -6.75 -3.37 -5.81
CA MET A 42 -7.06 -4.50 -4.93
C MET A 42 -6.30 -5.78 -5.30
N TYR A 43 -5.67 -5.78 -6.49
CA TYR A 43 -5.00 -6.93 -7.09
C TYR A 43 -3.57 -6.53 -7.49
N PRO A 44 -2.72 -6.11 -6.54
CA PRO A 44 -1.32 -5.80 -6.86
C PRO A 44 -0.62 -7.05 -7.40
N CYS A 45 0.25 -6.86 -8.39
CA CYS A 45 1.12 -7.93 -8.88
C CYS A 45 2.15 -8.32 -7.81
N GLU A 46 2.90 -9.40 -8.07
CA GLU A 46 3.93 -9.88 -7.14
C GLU A 46 5.02 -8.83 -6.88
N ALA A 47 5.51 -8.17 -7.93
CA ALA A 47 6.53 -7.13 -7.81
C ALA A 47 6.07 -6.00 -6.87
N TRP A 48 4.84 -5.53 -7.02
CA TRP A 48 4.27 -4.49 -6.16
C TRP A 48 4.06 -4.97 -4.73
N MET A 49 3.59 -6.20 -4.51
CA MET A 49 3.49 -6.76 -3.16
C MET A 49 4.86 -6.88 -2.47
N VAL A 50 5.93 -7.20 -3.21
CA VAL A 50 7.31 -7.20 -2.72
C VAL A 50 7.76 -5.80 -2.32
N LEU A 51 7.51 -4.79 -3.16
CA LEU A 51 7.81 -3.39 -2.86
C LEU A 51 7.08 -2.92 -1.60
N VAL A 52 5.79 -3.20 -1.48
CA VAL A 52 4.99 -2.88 -0.28
C VAL A 52 5.61 -3.52 0.95
N ALA A 53 5.93 -4.81 0.90
CA ALA A 53 6.54 -5.55 2.01
C ALA A 53 7.83 -4.89 2.52
N ILE A 54 8.67 -4.42 1.60
CA ILE A 54 9.89 -3.67 1.91
C ILE A 54 9.57 -2.32 2.57
N ILE A 55 8.67 -1.53 1.96
CA ILE A 55 8.33 -0.17 2.41
C ILE A 55 7.73 -0.16 3.82
N ILE A 56 6.79 -1.06 4.10
CA ILE A 56 6.11 -1.11 5.40
C ILE A 56 6.83 -2.01 6.42
N HIS A 57 7.99 -2.55 6.05
CA HIS A 57 8.77 -3.51 6.83
C HIS A 57 7.94 -4.67 7.37
N ARG A 58 7.22 -5.36 6.46
CA ARG A 58 6.36 -6.50 6.80
C ARG A 58 6.71 -7.70 5.93
N ALA A 59 6.58 -8.92 6.47
CA ALA A 59 6.82 -10.13 5.70
C ALA A 59 5.91 -10.19 4.47
N TYR A 60 6.48 -10.51 3.32
CA TYR A 60 5.77 -10.60 2.03
C TYR A 60 4.52 -11.48 2.10
N LYS A 61 4.61 -12.64 2.75
CA LYS A 61 3.47 -13.56 2.95
C LYS A 61 2.29 -12.88 3.67
N GLN A 62 2.56 -12.02 4.64
CA GLN A 62 1.52 -11.31 5.38
C GLN A 62 0.87 -10.22 4.52
N VAL A 63 1.64 -9.50 3.70
CA VAL A 63 1.09 -8.54 2.73
C VAL A 63 0.16 -9.25 1.75
N LYS A 64 0.62 -10.35 1.13
CA LYS A 64 -0.17 -11.18 0.22
C LYS A 64 -1.47 -11.68 0.86
N ASN A 65 -1.37 -12.22 2.08
CA ASN A 65 -2.53 -12.71 2.83
C ASN A 65 -3.49 -11.57 3.17
N TRP A 66 -2.99 -10.39 3.54
CA TRP A 66 -3.83 -9.23 3.84
C TRP A 66 -4.69 -8.86 2.64
N PHE A 67 -4.10 -8.68 1.45
CA PHE A 67 -4.86 -8.37 0.23
C PHE A 67 -5.87 -9.47 -0.11
N SER A 68 -5.52 -10.75 0.08
CA SER A 68 -6.44 -11.86 -0.13
C SER A 68 -7.64 -11.83 0.82
N ASN A 69 -7.39 -11.66 2.11
CA ASN A 69 -8.42 -11.59 3.14
C ASN A 69 -9.32 -10.38 2.94
N GLU A 70 -8.75 -9.24 2.55
CA GLU A 70 -9.49 -8.01 2.36
C GLU A 70 -10.48 -8.12 1.18
N ARG A 71 -10.09 -8.78 0.09
CA ARG A 71 -11.01 -9.09 -1.02
C ARG A 71 -12.13 -10.04 -0.62
N GLN A 72 -11.84 -11.04 0.22
CA GLN A 72 -12.85 -11.99 0.70
C GLN A 72 -13.87 -11.31 1.63
N LYS A 73 -13.41 -10.42 2.51
CA LYS A 73 -14.27 -9.64 3.42
C LYS A 73 -15.22 -8.71 2.67
N ASN A 74 -14.67 -7.94 1.74
CA ASN A 74 -15.43 -6.89 1.05
C ASN A 74 -16.23 -7.42 -0.14
N LYS A 75 -16.12 -8.72 -0.48
CA LYS A 75 -16.71 -9.38 -1.67
C LYS A 75 -17.01 -8.36 -2.76
N PRO A 76 -15.99 -7.81 -3.43
CA PRO A 76 -16.17 -6.69 -4.34
C PRO A 76 -17.28 -7.05 -5.31
N MET A 77 -18.44 -6.39 -5.16
CA MET A 77 -19.54 -6.60 -6.09
C MET A 77 -18.96 -6.25 -7.45
N LYS A 78 -19.03 -7.20 -8.39
CA LYS A 78 -18.35 -7.13 -9.69
C LYS A 78 -18.70 -5.84 -10.46
N ASP A 79 -19.83 -5.22 -10.10
CA ASP A 79 -20.43 -4.07 -10.75
C ASP A 79 -20.22 -2.73 -10.01
N THR A 80 -19.68 -2.71 -8.78
CA THR A 80 -19.47 -1.46 -8.00
C THR A 80 -18.02 -1.01 -7.91
N ILE A 81 -17.07 -1.83 -8.33
CA ILE A 81 -15.65 -1.46 -8.30
C ILE A 81 -15.16 -1.17 -9.71
N ASN A 82 -15.14 0.12 -10.05
CA ASN A 82 -14.57 0.68 -11.26
C ASN A 82 -13.06 0.42 -11.32
N THR A 83 -12.69 -0.77 -11.78
CA THR A 83 -11.30 -1.14 -12.07
C THR A 83 -11.13 -1.46 -13.54
N VAL A 84 -9.99 -1.07 -14.08
CA VAL A 84 -9.61 -1.27 -15.48
C VAL A 84 -8.44 -2.24 -15.52
N PRO A 85 -8.53 -3.33 -16.29
CA PRO A 85 -7.38 -4.18 -16.59
C PRO A 85 -6.32 -3.36 -17.33
N CYS A 86 -5.09 -3.38 -16.86
CA CYS A 86 -3.96 -2.80 -17.58
C CYS A 86 -2.70 -3.65 -17.38
N GLU A 87 -1.67 -3.31 -18.12
CA GLU A 87 -0.35 -3.93 -18.05
C GLU A 87 0.63 -2.87 -17.55
N THR A 88 1.51 -3.23 -16.61
CA THR A 88 2.60 -2.33 -16.20
C THR A 88 3.66 -2.25 -17.29
N GLU A 89 4.57 -1.27 -17.24
CA GLU A 89 5.70 -1.16 -18.18
C GLU A 89 6.56 -2.44 -18.22
N GLU A 90 6.59 -3.20 -17.12
CA GLU A 90 7.32 -4.46 -17.00
C GLU A 90 6.53 -5.70 -17.47
N GLY A 91 5.30 -5.51 -17.97
CA GLY A 91 4.47 -6.57 -18.53
C GLY A 91 3.55 -7.29 -17.53
N ASP A 92 3.41 -6.78 -16.30
CA ASP A 92 2.54 -7.42 -15.30
C ASP A 92 1.09 -6.99 -15.46
N LYS A 93 0.18 -7.97 -15.47
CA LYS A 93 -1.25 -7.70 -15.52
C LYS A 93 -1.76 -7.26 -14.15
N VAL A 94 -2.33 -6.07 -14.08
CA VAL A 94 -2.93 -5.50 -12.87
C VAL A 94 -4.34 -4.99 -13.15
N ARG A 95 -5.11 -4.74 -12.09
CA ARG A 95 -6.43 -4.10 -12.17
C ARG A 95 -6.40 -2.80 -11.40
N MET A 96 -6.35 -1.69 -12.13
CA MET A 96 -6.18 -0.35 -11.55
C MET A 96 -7.52 0.30 -11.30
N ARG A 97 -7.64 1.11 -10.24
CA ARG A 97 -8.79 2.01 -10.05
C ARG A 97 -8.77 3.10 -11.12
N ASN A 98 -9.95 3.53 -11.57
CA ASN A 98 -10.06 4.67 -12.50
C ASN A 98 -9.38 5.94 -11.96
N THR A 99 -9.46 6.17 -10.63
CA THR A 99 -8.79 7.29 -9.97
C THR A 99 -7.28 7.24 -10.16
N ALA A 100 -6.65 6.07 -10.00
CA ALA A 100 -5.22 5.91 -10.23
C ALA A 100 -4.82 6.18 -11.69
N LEU A 101 -5.64 5.73 -12.65
CA LEU A 101 -5.42 5.95 -14.08
C LEU A 101 -5.62 7.42 -14.51
N SER A 102 -6.47 8.16 -13.79
CA SER A 102 -6.63 9.60 -14.02
C SER A 102 -5.40 10.42 -13.63
N VAL A 103 -4.57 9.90 -12.72
CA VAL A 103 -3.31 10.53 -12.28
C VAL A 103 -2.15 10.13 -13.18
N CYS A 104 -2.04 8.84 -13.52
CA CYS A 104 -1.01 8.35 -14.41
C CYS A 104 -1.54 7.17 -15.24
N GLN A 105 -1.35 7.21 -16.56
CA GLN A 105 -1.79 6.15 -17.47
C GLN A 105 -0.80 4.98 -17.55
N GLU A 106 0.49 5.24 -17.35
CA GLU A 106 1.58 4.28 -17.48
C GLU A 106 2.20 4.01 -16.10
N TRP A 107 1.86 2.87 -15.51
CA TRP A 107 2.38 2.48 -14.19
C TRP A 107 3.55 1.52 -14.35
N SER A 108 4.70 1.89 -13.80
CA SER A 108 5.88 1.04 -13.63
C SER A 108 6.06 0.61 -12.18
N ASP A 109 6.90 -0.39 -11.94
CA ASP A 109 7.35 -0.79 -10.60
C ASP A 109 7.95 0.40 -9.85
N SER A 110 8.73 1.24 -10.54
CA SER A 110 9.42 2.39 -9.91
C SER A 110 8.43 3.49 -9.54
N PHE A 111 7.49 3.81 -10.43
CA PHE A 111 6.46 4.80 -10.13
C PHE A 111 5.56 4.32 -8.96
N PHE A 112 5.17 3.05 -8.96
CA PHE A 112 4.42 2.46 -7.85
C PHE A 112 5.20 2.54 -6.52
N GLU A 113 6.51 2.24 -6.53
CA GLU A 113 7.39 2.34 -5.36
C GLU A 113 7.36 3.76 -4.77
N GLU A 114 7.51 4.79 -5.62
CA GLU A 114 7.47 6.19 -5.20
C GLU A 114 6.12 6.57 -4.55
N VAL A 115 5.00 6.22 -5.19
CA VAL A 115 3.66 6.50 -4.63
C VAL A 115 3.47 5.81 -3.28
N ALA A 116 3.85 4.53 -3.17
CA ALA A 116 3.75 3.77 -1.93
C ALA A 116 4.64 4.34 -0.82
N MET A 117 5.84 4.83 -1.16
CA MET A 117 6.73 5.53 -0.22
C MET A 117 6.11 6.86 0.26
N ILE A 118 5.47 7.62 -0.63
CA ILE A 118 4.75 8.85 -0.26
C ILE A 118 3.59 8.53 0.71
N TYR A 119 2.81 7.48 0.46
CA TYR A 119 1.76 7.06 1.38
C TYR A 119 2.31 6.68 2.75
N ASN A 120 3.39 5.89 2.79
CA ASN A 120 4.06 5.53 4.03
C ASN A 120 4.58 6.76 4.80
N TYR A 121 5.20 7.71 4.10
CA TYR A 121 5.67 8.97 4.69
C TYR A 121 4.52 9.80 5.27
N ARG A 122 3.40 9.93 4.54
CA ARG A 122 2.20 10.65 5.01
C ARG A 122 1.64 10.03 6.29
N VAL A 123 1.55 8.70 6.34
CA VAL A 123 1.08 7.98 7.54
C VAL A 123 2.03 8.19 8.72
N GLN A 124 3.35 8.15 8.50
CA GLN A 124 4.34 8.43 9.55
C GLN A 124 4.20 9.87 10.09
N ARG A 125 4.16 10.87 9.21
CA ARG A 125 3.99 12.28 9.59
C ARG A 125 2.69 12.54 10.35
N ASN A 126 1.57 12.00 9.87
CA ASN A 126 0.27 12.20 10.50
C ASN A 126 0.13 11.46 11.84
N SER A 127 0.89 10.37 12.05
CA SER A 127 0.95 9.69 13.34
C SER A 127 1.63 10.54 14.42
N HIS A 128 2.64 11.34 14.06
CA HIS A 128 3.26 12.30 14.97
C HIS A 128 2.31 13.45 15.34
N PHE A 129 1.47 13.89 14.40
CA PHE A 129 0.47 14.94 14.66
C PHE A 129 -0.68 14.48 15.58
N ARG A 130 -1.11 13.21 15.49
CA ARG A 130 -2.14 12.67 16.41
C ARG A 130 -1.64 12.56 17.85
N GLU A 131 -0.34 12.32 18.08
CA GLU A 131 0.21 12.30 19.44
C GLU A 131 0.29 13.69 20.08
N GLU A 132 0.48 14.77 19.30
CA GLU A 132 0.50 16.14 19.82
C GLU A 132 -0.91 16.65 20.20
N VAL A 133 -1.93 16.32 19.41
CA VAL A 133 -3.33 16.73 19.69
C VAL A 133 -3.93 15.96 20.88
N ILE A 134 -3.46 14.75 21.17
CA ILE A 134 -3.91 14.00 22.37
C ILE A 134 -3.28 14.56 23.66
N ARG A 135 -2.17 15.31 23.58
CA ARG A 135 -1.51 15.89 24.77
C ARG A 135 -2.06 17.24 25.24
N ARG A 136 -2.94 17.89 24.48
CA ARG A 136 -3.74 19.01 24.97
C ARG A 136 -5.16 18.92 24.40
N PRO A 137 -6.18 18.63 25.22
CA PRO A 137 -7.54 18.86 24.78
C PRO A 137 -7.70 20.37 24.47
N PRO A 138 -8.35 20.75 23.36
CA PRO A 138 -8.65 22.15 23.09
C PRO A 138 -9.51 22.69 24.23
N THR A 139 -9.03 23.73 24.90
CA THR A 139 -9.81 24.46 25.90
C THR A 139 -10.73 25.43 25.19
N ILE A 140 -11.90 25.68 25.78
CA ILE A 140 -12.95 26.58 25.26
C ILE A 140 -12.41 28.01 25.00
N SER A 141 -11.26 28.37 25.59
CA SER A 141 -10.52 29.61 25.32
C SER A 141 -10.13 29.81 23.86
N ASP A 142 -9.97 28.74 23.09
CA ASP A 142 -9.38 28.81 21.74
C ASP A 142 -10.45 28.99 20.65
N LEU A 143 -11.73 29.03 21.02
CA LEU A 143 -12.87 29.23 20.12
C LEU A 143 -13.36 30.68 20.04
N HIS A 144 -12.71 31.60 20.76
CA HIS A 144 -13.07 33.03 20.79
C HIS A 144 -11.84 33.96 20.73
N ALA A 145 -10.92 33.73 19.79
CA ALA A 145 -9.87 34.69 19.43
C ALA A 145 -9.80 34.86 17.91
#